data_AF-A0A2T4X3Y7-F1
#
_entry.id   AF-A0A2T4X3Y7-F1
#
_cell.length_a   1.000
_cell.length_b   1.000
_cell.length_c   1.000
_cell.angle_alpha   90.00
_cell.angle_beta   90.00
_cell.angle_gamma   90.00
#
_symmetry.space_group_name_H-M   'P 1'
#
loop_
_entity.id
_entity.type
_entity.pdbx_description
1 polymer ?
#
loop_
_entity_poly.entity_id
_entity_poly.type
_entity_poly.pdbx_seq_one_letter_code
_entity_poly.pdbx_strand_id
1 'polypeptide(L)'
;LKQLAETSPEEIRLEQVVNHTGEEADLGTHGMGSLPDFIPKKYEGREVLKAQRGQFSFSSLVHGGRSEEPDHDQVFEKYFGDSKEEQVEMNTDHPIHLPRGMTIGSFIHAIFEDPNFHFHQADHEDVIYLIQRQMQRFRVDMKWEKAVQNIVNWVCCARVGDLLIGDLKPGDQLRELEFHFPVRKPDSQTLFSLIREEESMPTDSVFRRDLMKGFIDLVARKNGKYYIIDYKSNYLGGRKDDYHPDALKKAVLESGYDLQYSIYLVALIRYLRPRIPNFNIEEHIGGVGYLFVRGLDPAFGEGYGVYFCKPVAKTLEQIDKELRRPIYSMDAV
;
A
#
# COMPACT_ATOMS: atom_id res chain seq x y z
N LEU A 1 -1.50 13.81 -31.36
CA LEU A 1 -0.94 12.44 -31.55
C LEU A 1 0.58 12.44 -31.60
N LYS A 2 1.25 13.11 -32.56
CA LYS A 2 2.73 13.24 -32.56
C LYS A 2 3.29 13.78 -31.23
N GLN A 3 2.75 14.90 -30.77
CA GLN A 3 3.13 15.51 -29.49
C GLN A 3 2.89 14.60 -28.28
N LEU A 4 1.86 13.73 -28.34
CA LEU A 4 1.54 12.76 -27.28
C LEU A 4 2.47 11.53 -27.32
N ALA A 5 2.87 11.09 -28.51
CA ALA A 5 3.85 10.02 -28.70
C ALA A 5 5.26 10.45 -28.30
N GLU A 6 5.61 11.74 -28.47
CA GLU A 6 6.87 12.32 -28.00
C GLU A 6 6.92 12.40 -26.46
N THR A 7 5.80 12.68 -25.79
CA THR A 7 5.73 12.74 -24.32
C THR A 7 5.56 11.37 -23.65
N SER A 8 5.17 10.33 -24.39
CA SER A 8 4.93 8.98 -23.84
C SER A 8 5.28 7.87 -24.84
N PRO A 9 6.58 7.75 -25.21
CA PRO A 9 7.02 6.83 -26.26
C PRO A 9 6.86 5.34 -25.92
N GLU A 10 6.70 5.00 -24.64
CA GLU A 10 6.42 3.64 -24.13
C GLU A 10 4.93 3.26 -24.26
N GLU A 11 4.03 4.24 -24.41
CA GLU A 11 2.57 4.02 -24.42
C GLU A 11 1.95 4.24 -25.81
N ILE A 12 2.53 5.14 -26.61
CA ILE A 12 2.00 5.52 -27.92
C ILE A 12 3.14 5.50 -28.94
N ARG A 13 3.17 4.46 -29.78
CA ARG A 13 4.09 4.37 -30.91
C ARG A 13 3.38 4.82 -32.19
N LEU A 14 3.97 5.77 -32.90
CA LEU A 14 3.52 6.18 -34.23
C LEU A 14 4.49 5.62 -35.26
N GLU A 15 4.01 4.79 -36.17
CA GLU A 15 4.76 4.37 -37.34
C GLU A 15 4.23 5.12 -38.56
N GLN A 16 5.14 5.60 -39.40
CA GLN A 16 4.78 6.24 -40.65
C GLN A 16 4.39 5.14 -41.64
N VAL A 17 3.17 5.22 -42.18
CA VAL A 17 2.70 4.26 -43.18
C VAL A 17 3.46 4.52 -44.47
N VAL A 18 4.28 3.54 -44.88
CA VAL A 18 4.90 3.51 -46.20
C VAL A 18 3.90 2.80 -47.12
N ASN A 19 3.42 3.50 -48.16
CA ASN A 19 2.55 2.87 -49.14
C ASN A 19 3.31 1.76 -49.89
N HIS A 20 2.59 0.69 -50.24
CA HIS A 20 3.09 -0.58 -50.79
C HIS A 20 3.78 -0.53 -52.18
N THR A 21 4.35 0.61 -52.58
CA THR A 21 5.13 0.73 -53.83
C THR A 21 6.59 1.13 -53.61
N GLY A 22 7.06 1.33 -52.38
CA GLY A 22 8.51 1.44 -52.10
C GLY A 22 9.20 2.68 -52.68
N GLU A 23 8.46 3.75 -52.99
CA GLU A 23 9.03 5.05 -53.33
C GLU A 23 8.70 6.06 -52.22
N GLU A 24 9.69 6.88 -51.83
CA GLU A 24 9.51 8.03 -50.96
C GLU A 24 8.45 8.95 -51.58
N ALA A 25 7.35 9.18 -50.85
CA ALA A 25 6.31 10.09 -51.31
C ALA A 25 6.90 11.52 -51.39
N ASP A 26 7.08 11.99 -52.62
CA ASP A 26 7.47 13.36 -52.96
C ASP A 26 6.52 14.34 -52.26
N LEU A 27 7.10 15.21 -51.43
CA LEU A 27 6.40 16.28 -50.72
C LEU A 27 6.18 17.44 -51.69
N GLY A 28 5.32 17.21 -52.68
CA GLY A 28 4.82 18.21 -53.60
C GLY A 28 3.99 19.28 -52.87
N THR A 29 4.53 20.49 -52.84
CA THR A 29 3.91 21.73 -52.38
C THR A 29 2.59 22.02 -53.08
N HIS A 30 1.45 21.89 -52.40
CA HIS A 30 0.28 22.74 -52.59
C HIS A 30 -0.66 22.70 -51.37
N GLY A 31 -0.87 23.87 -50.77
CA GLY A 31 -2.11 24.34 -50.11
C GLY A 31 -2.81 23.45 -49.07
N MET A 32 -2.86 23.93 -47.83
CA MET A 32 -3.77 23.54 -46.73
C MET A 32 -5.01 22.70 -47.13
N GLY A 33 -5.13 21.51 -46.53
CA GLY A 33 -6.45 21.04 -46.07
C GLY A 33 -6.90 19.63 -46.48
N SER A 34 -6.22 18.58 -46.03
CA SER A 34 -6.85 17.40 -45.40
C SER A 34 -5.74 16.44 -44.94
N LEU A 35 -5.62 16.27 -43.62
CA LEU A 35 -4.75 15.24 -43.01
C LEU A 35 -5.13 13.86 -43.59
N PRO A 36 -4.17 12.94 -43.80
CA PRO A 36 -4.48 11.60 -44.26
C PRO A 36 -5.52 10.96 -43.32
N ASP A 37 -6.53 10.34 -43.90
CA ASP A 37 -7.61 9.66 -43.18
C ASP A 37 -7.02 8.68 -42.17
N PHE A 38 -7.02 9.08 -40.89
CA PHE A 38 -6.64 8.19 -39.80
C PHE A 38 -7.76 7.17 -39.64
N ILE A 39 -7.58 5.99 -40.22
CA ILE A 39 -8.48 4.87 -39.97
C ILE A 39 -8.10 4.28 -38.59
N PRO A 40 -8.99 4.31 -37.59
CA PRO A 40 -8.71 3.72 -36.30
C PRO A 40 -8.47 2.23 -36.47
N LYS A 41 -7.29 1.76 -36.07
CA LYS A 41 -6.99 0.32 -36.03
C LYS A 41 -7.98 -0.31 -35.04
N LYS A 42 -8.67 -1.37 -35.47
CA LYS A 42 -9.58 -2.11 -34.61
C LYS A 42 -8.79 -2.61 -33.40
N TYR A 43 -9.21 -2.21 -32.20
CA TYR A 43 -8.59 -2.64 -30.94
C TYR A 43 -8.89 -4.13 -30.74
N GLU A 44 -7.91 -5.00 -30.97
CA GLU A 44 -8.03 -6.45 -30.78
C GLU A 44 -7.84 -6.88 -29.31
N GLY A 45 -7.96 -5.93 -28.37
CA GLY A 45 -7.54 -6.14 -26.98
C GLY A 45 -6.03 -6.01 -26.83
N ARG A 46 -5.56 -5.63 -25.64
CA ARG A 46 -4.21 -6.08 -25.24
C ARG A 46 -4.25 -7.60 -25.27
N GLU A 47 -3.15 -8.25 -25.65
CA GLU A 47 -2.94 -9.63 -25.21
C GLU A 47 -3.29 -9.63 -23.73
N VAL A 48 -4.36 -10.36 -23.38
CA VAL A 48 -4.70 -10.60 -21.98
C VAL A 48 -3.37 -10.97 -21.36
N LEU A 49 -2.94 -10.24 -20.33
CA LEU A 49 -1.86 -10.69 -19.46
C LEU A 49 -2.37 -12.03 -18.90
N LYS A 50 -2.18 -13.10 -19.66
CA LYS A 50 -2.22 -14.44 -19.13
C LYS A 50 -1.06 -14.39 -18.18
N ALA A 51 -1.34 -14.22 -16.89
CA ALA A 51 -0.36 -14.48 -15.86
C ALA A 51 0.03 -15.95 -16.04
N GLN A 52 1.04 -16.19 -16.89
CA GLN A 52 1.46 -17.55 -17.21
C GLN A 52 2.18 -18.15 -15.99
N ARG A 53 2.61 -17.31 -15.04
CA ARG A 53 3.35 -17.69 -13.82
C ARG A 53 3.02 -16.79 -12.62
N GLY A 54 2.08 -17.21 -11.76
CA GLY A 54 1.91 -16.80 -10.36
C GLY A 54 1.69 -15.30 -10.02
N GLN A 55 1.24 -15.01 -8.79
CA GLN A 55 1.09 -13.66 -8.23
C GLN A 55 1.93 -13.49 -6.96
N PHE A 56 2.57 -12.35 -6.72
CA PHE A 56 3.21 -11.97 -5.46
C PHE A 56 2.27 -11.11 -4.62
N SER A 57 2.27 -11.34 -3.32
CA SER A 57 1.88 -10.39 -2.27
C SER A 57 3.09 -10.06 -1.38
N PHE A 58 2.97 -9.04 -0.53
CA PHE A 58 3.97 -8.72 0.49
C PHE A 58 4.38 -9.97 1.30
N SER A 59 3.38 -10.67 1.86
CA SER A 59 3.58 -11.95 2.56
C SER A 59 4.37 -12.99 1.76
N SER A 60 4.18 -13.04 0.43
CA SER A 60 4.90 -13.98 -0.43
C SER A 60 6.36 -13.61 -0.67
N LEU A 61 6.70 -12.31 -0.69
CA LEU A 61 8.06 -11.82 -0.87
C LEU A 61 8.91 -12.06 0.37
N VAL A 62 8.36 -11.78 1.56
CA VAL A 62 9.14 -11.88 2.80
C VAL A 62 9.17 -13.31 3.34
N HIS A 63 8.09 -14.09 3.16
CA HIS A 63 7.92 -15.36 3.86
C HIS A 63 7.56 -16.55 2.95
N GLY A 64 7.57 -16.38 1.62
CA GLY A 64 7.30 -17.46 0.65
C GLY A 64 5.85 -17.96 0.59
N GLY A 65 4.92 -17.30 1.28
CA GLY A 65 3.50 -17.66 1.34
C GLY A 65 2.73 -17.50 0.02
N ARG A 66 1.50 -18.05 -0.01
CA ARG A 66 0.50 -17.84 -1.08
C ARG A 66 -0.79 -17.34 -0.42
N SER A 67 -1.23 -16.12 -0.74
CA SER A 67 -2.55 -15.60 -0.36
C SER A 67 -3.08 -14.73 -1.49
N GLU A 68 -4.37 -14.87 -1.80
CA GLU A 68 -5.11 -14.00 -2.75
C GLU A 68 -5.94 -12.93 -2.02
N GLU A 69 -6.07 -13.07 -0.69
CA GLU A 69 -6.80 -12.18 0.23
C GLU A 69 -5.86 -11.17 0.91
N PRO A 70 -6.38 -10.03 1.39
CA PRO A 70 -5.64 -9.08 2.21
C PRO A 70 -4.92 -9.75 3.38
N ASP A 71 -3.66 -9.40 3.62
CA ASP A 71 -2.78 -10.08 4.58
C ASP A 71 -2.77 -9.45 5.99
N HIS A 72 -3.88 -8.83 6.39
CA HIS A 72 -4.10 -8.16 7.69
C HIS A 72 -3.50 -8.99 8.85
N ASP A 73 -2.34 -8.53 9.34
CA ASP A 73 -1.57 -9.11 10.46
C ASP A 73 -1.14 -10.59 10.35
N GLN A 74 -1.41 -11.28 9.24
CA GLN A 74 -1.12 -12.72 9.09
C GLN A 74 0.38 -13.04 9.26
N VAL A 75 1.23 -12.14 8.76
CA VAL A 75 2.69 -12.25 8.86
C VAL A 75 3.15 -12.20 10.31
N PHE A 76 2.65 -11.22 11.08
CA PHE A 76 3.13 -11.00 12.43
C PHE A 76 2.77 -12.15 13.36
N GLU A 77 1.49 -12.57 13.34
CA GLU A 77 0.99 -13.63 14.22
C GLU A 77 1.72 -14.96 14.00
N LYS A 78 2.08 -15.28 12.75
CA LYS A 78 2.77 -16.53 12.42
C LYS A 78 4.18 -16.65 13.04
N TYR A 79 4.90 -15.53 13.18
CA TYR A 79 6.30 -15.54 13.62
C TYR A 79 6.52 -14.98 15.03
N PHE A 80 5.59 -14.16 15.53
CA PHE A 80 5.73 -13.44 16.81
C PHE A 80 4.61 -13.75 17.82
N GLY A 81 3.67 -14.65 17.50
CA GLY A 81 2.51 -14.99 18.35
C GLY A 81 2.81 -15.68 19.68
N ASP A 82 3.99 -16.32 19.83
CA ASP A 82 4.33 -17.20 20.97
C ASP A 82 4.87 -16.48 22.23
N SER A 83 4.66 -15.16 22.36
CA SER A 83 5.15 -14.41 23.53
C SER A 83 4.34 -14.70 24.80
N LYS A 84 5.05 -15.09 25.88
CA LYS A 84 4.50 -15.44 27.21
C LYS A 84 3.68 -14.29 27.80
N GLU A 85 2.48 -14.61 28.27
CA GLU A 85 1.59 -13.68 28.95
C GLU A 85 2.14 -13.33 30.35
N GLU A 86 2.42 -12.04 30.60
CA GLU A 86 2.53 -11.53 31.96
C GLU A 86 1.13 -11.45 32.58
N GLN A 87 0.98 -11.88 33.84
CA GLN A 87 -0.28 -11.80 34.59
C GLN A 87 -0.58 -10.35 34.97
N VAL A 88 -1.09 -9.58 34.01
CA VAL A 88 -1.66 -8.25 34.24
C VAL A 88 -3.17 -8.41 34.43
N GLU A 89 -3.74 -7.65 35.37
CA GLU A 89 -5.19 -7.61 35.59
C GLU A 89 -5.89 -7.19 34.29
N MET A 90 -6.75 -8.05 33.76
CA MET A 90 -7.32 -7.90 32.42
C MET A 90 -8.40 -6.82 32.43
N ASN A 91 -8.09 -5.66 31.87
CA ASN A 91 -9.06 -4.59 31.62
C ASN A 91 -9.71 -4.78 30.24
N THR A 92 -10.99 -5.16 30.21
CA THR A 92 -11.74 -5.37 28.96
C THR A 92 -12.07 -4.08 28.20
N ASP A 93 -11.85 -2.93 28.83
CA ASP A 93 -12.06 -1.62 28.21
C ASP A 93 -10.81 -1.12 27.47
N HIS A 94 -9.65 -1.76 27.65
CA HIS A 94 -8.40 -1.31 27.07
C HIS A 94 -7.92 -2.21 25.90
N PRO A 95 -7.63 -1.64 24.71
CA PRO A 95 -7.19 -2.37 23.51
C PRO A 95 -5.95 -3.26 23.64
N ILE A 96 -4.98 -2.90 24.49
CA ILE A 96 -3.82 -3.76 24.78
C ILE A 96 -4.23 -5.18 25.18
N HIS A 97 -5.32 -5.34 25.93
CA HIS A 97 -5.77 -6.65 26.41
C HIS A 97 -6.69 -7.38 25.43
N LEU A 98 -7.06 -6.76 24.30
CA LEU A 98 -7.90 -7.40 23.29
C LEU A 98 -7.28 -8.75 22.86
N PRO A 99 -8.06 -9.79 22.53
CA PRO A 99 -7.50 -11.05 22.07
C PRO A 99 -6.59 -10.86 20.86
N ARG A 100 -5.59 -11.72 20.72
CA ARG A 100 -4.69 -11.75 19.54
C ARG A 100 -5.32 -12.57 18.41
N GLY A 101 -4.70 -12.51 17.24
CA GLY A 101 -5.01 -13.39 16.12
C GLY A 101 -5.69 -12.71 14.93
N MET A 102 -5.60 -13.39 13.80
CA MET A 102 -6.01 -12.88 12.48
C MET A 102 -7.48 -12.42 12.45
N THR A 103 -8.38 -13.12 13.16
CA THR A 103 -9.81 -12.74 13.23
C THR A 103 -10.00 -11.34 13.81
N ILE A 104 -9.19 -10.97 14.82
CA ILE A 104 -9.24 -9.64 15.43
C ILE A 104 -8.70 -8.60 14.46
N GLY A 105 -7.60 -8.90 13.76
CA GLY A 105 -7.09 -8.06 12.67
C GLY A 105 -8.18 -7.78 11.64
N SER A 106 -8.68 -8.79 10.95
CA SER A 106 -9.74 -8.64 9.93
C SER A 106 -11.00 -7.94 10.45
N PHE A 107 -11.36 -8.16 11.71
CA PHE A 107 -12.47 -7.45 12.36
C PHE A 107 -12.22 -5.93 12.46
N ILE A 108 -11.02 -5.51 12.87
CA ILE A 108 -10.67 -4.10 12.98
C ILE A 108 -10.68 -3.43 11.59
N HIS A 109 -10.10 -4.07 10.57
CA HIS A 109 -10.15 -3.54 9.20
C HIS A 109 -11.60 -3.41 8.71
N ALA A 110 -12.44 -4.42 8.93
CA ALA A 110 -13.84 -4.41 8.53
C ALA A 110 -14.68 -3.27 9.13
N ILE A 111 -14.30 -2.72 10.29
CA ILE A 111 -14.93 -1.51 10.85
C ILE A 111 -14.59 -0.29 9.98
N PHE A 112 -13.31 -0.09 9.69
CA PHE A 112 -12.84 1.08 8.94
C PHE A 112 -13.21 0.99 7.45
N GLU A 113 -13.36 -0.20 6.90
CA GLU A 113 -13.81 -0.43 5.52
C GLU A 113 -15.31 -0.18 5.30
N ASP A 114 -16.12 -0.22 6.36
CA ASP A 114 -17.56 -0.15 6.23
C ASP A 114 -17.98 1.18 5.58
N PRO A 115 -18.82 1.17 4.53
CA PRO A 115 -19.21 2.38 3.82
C PRO A 115 -20.00 3.37 4.68
N ASN A 116 -20.59 2.91 5.79
CA ASN A 116 -21.31 3.78 6.73
C ASN A 116 -20.40 4.38 7.81
N PHE A 117 -19.13 3.98 7.87
CA PHE A 117 -18.17 4.56 8.79
C PHE A 117 -17.60 5.86 8.24
N HIS A 118 -17.59 6.92 9.04
CA HIS A 118 -17.02 8.23 8.69
C HIS A 118 -16.11 8.72 9.82
N PHE A 119 -14.84 8.99 9.51
CA PHE A 119 -13.83 9.37 10.51
C PHE A 119 -14.21 10.62 11.33
N HIS A 120 -14.90 11.59 10.72
CA HIS A 120 -15.34 12.82 11.39
C HIS A 120 -16.59 12.64 12.28
N GLN A 121 -17.12 11.42 12.40
CA GLN A 121 -18.34 11.05 13.12
C GLN A 121 -18.11 9.86 14.04
N ALA A 122 -16.85 9.64 14.46
CA ALA A 122 -16.46 8.48 15.26
C ALA A 122 -17.20 8.35 16.60
N ASP A 123 -17.71 9.47 17.13
CA ASP A 123 -18.47 9.58 18.38
C ASP A 123 -19.99 9.43 18.20
N HIS A 124 -20.48 9.27 16.97
CA HIS A 124 -21.90 9.13 16.68
C HIS A 124 -22.44 7.76 17.12
N GLU A 125 -23.68 7.69 17.62
CA GLU A 125 -24.30 6.45 18.11
C GLU A 125 -24.35 5.34 17.04
N ASP A 126 -24.49 5.71 15.77
CA ASP A 126 -24.48 4.76 14.65
C ASP A 126 -23.17 3.96 14.55
N VAL A 127 -22.04 4.54 14.99
CA VAL A 127 -20.75 3.85 15.02
C VAL A 127 -20.74 2.74 16.06
N ILE A 128 -21.42 2.92 17.19
CA ILE A 128 -21.56 1.88 18.22
C ILE A 128 -22.34 0.68 17.64
N TYR A 129 -23.45 0.95 16.93
CA TYR A 129 -24.22 -0.12 16.28
C TYR A 129 -23.40 -0.84 15.20
N LEU A 130 -22.60 -0.10 14.42
CA LEU A 130 -21.68 -0.66 13.44
C LEU A 130 -20.65 -1.58 14.11
N ILE A 131 -20.01 -1.13 15.20
CA ILE A 131 -19.06 -1.93 15.98
C ILE A 131 -19.73 -3.22 16.45
N GLN A 132 -20.89 -3.14 17.10
CA GLN A 132 -21.63 -4.31 17.59
C GLN A 132 -21.99 -5.29 16.47
N ARG A 133 -22.40 -4.78 15.30
CA ARG A 133 -22.68 -5.60 14.10
C ARG A 133 -21.44 -6.34 13.63
N GLN A 134 -20.29 -5.66 13.55
CA GLN A 134 -19.03 -6.31 13.16
C GLN A 134 -18.56 -7.31 14.24
N MET A 135 -18.73 -7.00 15.52
CA MET A 135 -18.41 -7.94 16.62
C MET A 135 -19.21 -9.24 16.49
N GLN A 136 -20.51 -9.16 16.19
CA GLN A 136 -21.34 -10.35 15.93
C GLN A 136 -20.85 -11.13 14.71
N ARG A 137 -20.56 -10.44 13.60
CA ARG A 137 -20.08 -11.05 12.34
C ARG A 137 -18.77 -11.82 12.54
N PHE A 138 -17.82 -11.23 13.25
CA PHE A 138 -16.49 -11.81 13.50
C PHE A 138 -16.42 -12.65 14.79
N ARG A 139 -17.53 -12.78 15.52
CA ARG A 139 -17.65 -13.54 16.78
C ARG A 139 -16.72 -13.02 17.89
N VAL A 140 -16.56 -11.71 17.96
CA VAL A 140 -15.84 -11.04 19.05
C VAL A 140 -16.79 -10.88 20.25
N ASP A 141 -16.33 -11.27 21.44
CA ASP A 141 -17.10 -11.19 22.68
C ASP A 141 -17.44 -9.73 23.02
N MET A 142 -18.72 -9.45 23.30
CA MET A 142 -19.26 -8.11 23.57
C MET A 142 -18.64 -7.43 24.78
N LYS A 143 -17.99 -8.17 25.70
CA LYS A 143 -17.22 -7.56 26.79
C LYS A 143 -16.11 -6.62 26.29
N TRP A 144 -15.64 -6.79 25.06
CA TRP A 144 -14.60 -5.97 24.44
C TRP A 144 -15.14 -4.73 23.72
N GLU A 145 -16.46 -4.48 23.73
CA GLU A 145 -17.06 -3.38 22.98
C GLU A 145 -16.40 -2.04 23.32
N LYS A 146 -16.14 -1.79 24.61
CA LYS A 146 -15.52 -0.54 25.04
C LYS A 146 -14.08 -0.38 24.54
N ALA A 147 -13.28 -1.44 24.55
CA ALA A 147 -11.96 -1.44 23.94
C ALA A 147 -12.03 -1.13 22.44
N VAL A 148 -12.99 -1.69 21.71
CA VAL A 148 -13.13 -1.43 20.28
C VAL A 148 -13.59 0.01 20.00
N GLN A 149 -14.54 0.53 20.78
CA GLN A 149 -14.91 1.95 20.70
C GLN A 149 -13.69 2.86 20.95
N ASN A 150 -12.84 2.50 21.92
CA ASN A 150 -11.60 3.20 22.19
C ASN A 150 -10.65 3.15 20.98
N ILE A 151 -10.46 1.98 20.34
CA ILE A 151 -9.68 1.88 19.08
C ILE A 151 -10.19 2.86 18.04
N VAL A 152 -11.49 2.85 17.76
CA VAL A 152 -12.09 3.71 16.72
C VAL A 152 -11.87 5.19 17.03
N ASN A 153 -12.12 5.61 18.27
CA ASN A 153 -11.89 6.99 18.70
C ASN A 153 -10.42 7.39 18.61
N TRP A 154 -9.51 6.53 19.08
CA TRP A 154 -8.09 6.81 19.11
C TRP A 154 -7.46 6.85 17.71
N VAL A 155 -7.90 5.99 16.80
CA VAL A 155 -7.54 6.06 15.37
C VAL A 155 -7.94 7.41 14.79
N CYS A 156 -9.15 7.91 15.09
CA CYS A 156 -9.60 9.21 14.58
C CYS A 156 -8.84 10.39 15.20
N CYS A 157 -8.28 10.23 16.40
CA CYS A 157 -7.41 11.23 17.03
C CYS A 157 -5.94 11.14 16.58
N ALA A 158 -5.54 10.08 15.87
CA ALA A 158 -4.15 9.86 15.48
C ALA A 158 -3.67 10.87 14.41
N ARG A 159 -2.38 11.21 14.48
CA ARG A 159 -1.71 12.09 13.50
C ARG A 159 -0.65 11.32 12.71
N VAL A 160 -0.72 11.43 11.39
CA VAL A 160 0.25 10.84 10.44
C VAL A 160 0.90 11.99 9.66
N GLY A 161 2.08 12.43 10.11
CA GLY A 161 2.67 13.68 9.66
C GLY A 161 1.70 14.85 9.89
N ASP A 162 1.39 15.60 8.84
CA ASP A 162 0.46 16.76 8.91
C ASP A 162 -1.03 16.34 8.99
N LEU A 163 -1.36 15.08 8.68
CA LEU A 163 -2.73 14.58 8.60
C LEU A 163 -3.26 14.16 9.98
N LEU A 164 -4.39 14.73 10.39
CA LEU A 164 -5.24 14.20 11.47
C LEU A 164 -6.30 13.28 10.83
N ILE A 165 -6.42 12.04 11.29
CA ILE A 165 -7.32 11.04 10.67
C ILE A 165 -8.79 11.46 10.75
N GLY A 166 -9.22 12.02 11.89
CA GLY A 166 -10.58 12.51 12.10
C GLY A 166 -11.01 13.64 11.16
N ASP A 167 -10.06 14.34 10.54
CA ASP A 167 -10.35 15.41 9.56
C ASP A 167 -10.69 14.87 8.16
N LEU A 168 -10.58 13.55 7.93
CA LEU A 168 -10.75 12.97 6.61
C LEU A 168 -12.18 13.06 6.11
N LYS A 169 -12.36 13.80 5.03
CA LYS A 169 -13.62 13.90 4.30
C LYS A 169 -13.81 12.68 3.39
N PRO A 170 -15.05 12.31 3.03
CA PRO A 170 -15.31 11.20 2.12
C PRO A 170 -14.59 11.30 0.76
N GLY A 171 -14.41 12.51 0.24
CA GLY A 171 -13.71 12.75 -1.04
C GLY A 171 -12.18 12.78 -0.95
N ASP A 172 -11.62 12.67 0.26
CA ASP A 172 -10.18 12.73 0.53
C ASP A 172 -9.63 11.37 1.00
N GLN A 173 -10.36 10.28 0.72
CA GLN A 173 -9.98 8.94 1.11
C GLN A 173 -10.34 7.91 0.04
N LEU A 174 -9.51 6.87 -0.08
CA LEU A 174 -9.82 5.62 -0.75
C LEU A 174 -9.50 4.49 0.24
N ARG A 175 -10.47 3.62 0.49
CA ARG A 175 -10.33 2.48 1.39
C ARG A 175 -10.13 1.21 0.58
N GLU A 176 -9.32 0.28 1.09
CA GLU A 176 -9.05 -1.01 0.46
C GLU A 176 -8.67 -0.88 -1.03
N LEU A 177 -7.68 -0.03 -1.30
CA LEU A 177 -7.20 0.17 -2.66
C LEU A 177 -6.42 -1.08 -3.11
N GLU A 178 -7.09 -1.96 -3.84
CA GLU A 178 -6.48 -3.09 -4.52
C GLU A 178 -5.58 -2.60 -5.66
N PHE A 179 -4.35 -3.11 -5.72
CA PHE A 179 -3.42 -2.82 -6.81
C PHE A 179 -2.84 -4.08 -7.42
N HIS A 180 -2.57 -3.98 -8.72
CA HIS A 180 -1.87 -5.01 -9.46
C HIS A 180 -0.88 -4.37 -10.41
N PHE A 181 0.37 -4.84 -10.41
CA PHE A 181 1.34 -4.40 -11.42
C PHE A 181 2.34 -5.50 -11.78
N PRO A 182 2.81 -5.53 -13.03
CA PRO A 182 3.77 -6.53 -13.45
C PRO A 182 5.10 -6.34 -12.70
N VAL A 183 5.70 -7.45 -12.29
CA VAL A 183 7.05 -7.48 -11.73
C VAL A 183 7.89 -8.51 -12.48
N ARG A 184 9.19 -8.24 -12.57
CA ARG A 184 10.12 -9.10 -13.32
C ARG A 184 11.23 -9.60 -12.40
N LYS A 185 10.93 -10.66 -11.64
CA LYS A 185 11.84 -11.31 -10.67
C LYS A 185 12.52 -10.33 -9.68
N PRO A 186 11.76 -9.63 -8.84
CA PRO A 186 12.38 -8.82 -7.80
C PRO A 186 13.13 -9.71 -6.80
N ASP A 187 14.34 -9.33 -6.45
CA ASP A 187 15.08 -9.94 -5.34
C ASP A 187 14.74 -9.20 -4.04
N SER A 188 14.21 -9.91 -3.06
CA SER A 188 13.83 -9.33 -1.77
C SER A 188 15.03 -8.75 -1.04
N GLN A 189 16.22 -9.36 -1.16
CA GLN A 189 17.42 -8.88 -0.49
C GLN A 189 17.87 -7.54 -1.08
N THR A 190 17.91 -7.44 -2.41
CA THR A 190 18.17 -6.18 -3.12
C THR A 190 17.19 -5.09 -2.70
N LEU A 191 15.89 -5.41 -2.60
CA LEU A 191 14.88 -4.47 -2.15
C LEU A 191 15.11 -4.02 -0.69
N PHE A 192 15.41 -4.93 0.23
CA PHE A 192 15.76 -4.58 1.60
C PHE A 192 17.04 -3.74 1.69
N SER A 193 18.06 -4.06 0.91
CA SER A 193 19.30 -3.27 0.83
C SER A 193 19.06 -1.84 0.34
N LEU A 194 18.15 -1.65 -0.63
CA LEU A 194 17.75 -0.32 -1.09
C LEU A 194 17.01 0.48 -0.01
N ILE A 195 16.22 -0.19 0.83
CA ILE A 195 15.40 0.43 1.88
C ILE A 195 16.24 0.74 3.13
N ARG A 196 17.10 -0.19 3.54
CA ARG A 196 17.86 -0.16 4.80
C ARG A 196 19.27 0.39 4.65
N GLU A 197 19.71 0.64 3.41
CA GLU A 197 21.08 1.07 3.07
C GLU A 197 22.15 0.06 3.54
N GLU A 198 21.81 -1.24 3.54
CA GLU A 198 22.69 -2.33 3.96
C GLU A 198 23.34 -3.05 2.77
N GLU A 199 24.56 -3.58 2.95
CA GLU A 199 25.23 -4.39 1.92
C GLU A 199 24.40 -5.63 1.56
N SER A 200 24.12 -5.82 0.27
CA SER A 200 23.38 -6.98 -0.20
C SER A 200 24.29 -8.20 -0.27
N MET A 201 23.94 -9.27 0.45
CA MET A 201 24.58 -10.57 0.27
C MET A 201 23.91 -11.32 -0.89
N PRO A 202 24.68 -11.95 -1.81
CA PRO A 202 24.09 -12.74 -2.89
C PRO A 202 23.31 -13.92 -2.30
N THR A 203 22.05 -14.06 -2.70
CA THR A 203 21.20 -15.19 -2.35
C THR A 203 20.56 -15.74 -3.62
N ASP A 204 20.41 -17.06 -3.70
CA ASP A 204 19.77 -17.76 -4.81
C ASP A 204 18.22 -17.70 -4.74
N SER A 205 17.65 -16.82 -3.91
CA SER A 205 16.19 -16.63 -3.77
C SER A 205 15.58 -15.90 -4.98
N VAL A 206 15.59 -16.58 -6.13
CA VAL A 206 15.00 -16.08 -7.37
C VAL A 206 13.50 -16.38 -7.39
N PHE A 207 12.73 -15.37 -7.05
CA PHE A 207 11.28 -15.40 -7.13
C PHE A 207 10.80 -15.36 -8.60
N ARG A 208 10.10 -16.43 -9.05
CA ARG A 208 9.57 -16.55 -10.44
C ARG A 208 8.06 -16.30 -10.50
N ARG A 209 7.62 -15.04 -10.40
CA ARG A 209 6.22 -14.67 -10.72
C ARG A 209 6.18 -13.32 -11.45
N ASP A 210 5.07 -13.08 -12.16
CA ASP A 210 4.99 -11.99 -13.14
C ASP A 210 4.15 -10.79 -12.67
N LEU A 211 3.43 -10.91 -11.55
CA LEU A 211 2.50 -9.90 -11.06
C LEU A 211 2.67 -9.67 -9.55
N MET A 212 2.66 -8.42 -9.12
CA MET A 212 2.50 -7.99 -7.72
C MET A 212 1.05 -7.60 -7.48
N LYS A 213 0.48 -8.07 -6.37
CA LYS A 213 -0.85 -7.78 -5.87
C LYS A 213 -0.77 -7.33 -4.41
N GLY A 214 -1.62 -6.40 -4.02
CA GLY A 214 -1.81 -6.05 -2.61
C GLY A 214 -3.01 -5.15 -2.43
N PHE A 215 -3.31 -4.87 -1.17
CA PHE A 215 -4.38 -4.00 -0.72
C PHE A 215 -3.77 -2.94 0.18
N ILE A 216 -4.19 -1.68 0.00
CA ILE A 216 -3.81 -0.57 0.87
C ILE A 216 -5.06 -0.19 1.67
N ASP A 217 -5.03 -0.35 2.99
CA ASP A 217 -6.21 -0.13 3.84
C ASP A 217 -6.82 1.26 3.63
N LEU A 218 -5.98 2.30 3.65
CA LEU A 218 -6.42 3.67 3.48
C LEU A 218 -5.38 4.51 2.73
N VAL A 219 -5.77 5.05 1.60
CA VAL A 219 -5.10 6.19 0.95
C VAL A 219 -5.84 7.45 1.34
N ALA A 220 -5.16 8.37 2.01
CA ALA A 220 -5.72 9.65 2.43
C ALA A 220 -5.11 10.81 1.66
N ARG A 221 -5.84 11.91 1.54
CA ARG A 221 -5.37 13.16 0.93
C ARG A 221 -5.55 14.34 1.89
N LYS A 222 -4.49 15.14 2.07
CA LYS A 222 -4.54 16.41 2.79
C LYS A 222 -3.68 17.43 2.08
N ASN A 223 -4.27 18.59 1.76
CA ASN A 223 -3.56 19.72 1.16
C ASN A 223 -2.70 19.34 -0.06
N GLY A 224 -3.21 18.47 -0.94
CA GLY A 224 -2.50 18.00 -2.13
C GLY A 224 -1.49 16.87 -1.92
N LYS A 225 -1.20 16.52 -0.66
CA LYS A 225 -0.35 15.38 -0.29
C LYS A 225 -1.17 14.11 -0.07
N TYR A 226 -0.64 12.98 -0.50
CA TYR A 226 -1.23 11.65 -0.37
C TYR A 226 -0.48 10.83 0.66
N TYR A 227 -1.21 10.19 1.56
CA TYR A 227 -0.69 9.39 2.66
C TYR A 227 -1.21 7.96 2.53
N ILE A 228 -0.39 7.01 2.94
CA ILE A 228 -0.83 5.63 3.18
C ILE A 228 -1.03 5.46 4.67
N ILE A 229 -2.15 4.89 5.07
CA ILE A 229 -2.43 4.52 6.45
C ILE A 229 -2.75 3.03 6.46
N ASP A 230 -2.13 2.31 7.38
CA ASP A 230 -2.32 0.89 7.57
C ASP A 230 -2.59 0.61 9.05
N TYR A 231 -3.63 -0.18 9.33
CA TYR A 231 -4.04 -0.52 10.69
C TYR A 231 -3.39 -1.83 11.12
N LYS A 232 -2.61 -1.78 12.20
CA LYS A 232 -1.91 -2.93 12.75
C LYS A 232 -2.52 -3.34 14.08
N SER A 233 -3.13 -4.53 14.15
CA SER A 233 -3.63 -5.11 15.40
C SER A 233 -2.58 -5.95 16.14
N ASN A 234 -1.31 -5.87 15.73
CA ASN A 234 -0.20 -6.60 16.33
C ASN A 234 -0.10 -6.36 17.84
N TYR A 235 0.06 -7.44 18.60
CA TYR A 235 0.38 -7.36 20.01
C TYR A 235 1.90 -7.26 20.19
N LEU A 236 2.38 -6.09 20.62
CA LEU A 236 3.80 -5.87 20.91
C LEU A 236 4.17 -6.16 22.37
N GLY A 237 3.16 -6.20 23.25
CA GLY A 237 3.29 -6.43 24.68
C GLY A 237 2.11 -5.86 25.46
N GLY A 238 2.13 -6.07 26.78
CA GLY A 238 1.04 -5.75 27.70
C GLY A 238 1.15 -4.36 28.36
N ARG A 239 2.16 -3.58 28.00
CA ARG A 239 2.51 -2.31 28.64
C ARG A 239 2.55 -1.20 27.60
N LYS A 240 2.38 0.04 28.05
CA LYS A 240 2.50 1.21 27.18
C LYS A 240 3.84 1.25 26.43
N ASP A 241 4.93 0.88 27.10
CA ASP A 241 6.30 1.01 26.57
C ASP A 241 6.56 0.05 25.40
N ASP A 242 5.76 -1.01 25.27
CA ASP A 242 5.81 -1.94 24.14
C ASP A 242 5.31 -1.27 22.83
N TYR A 243 4.64 -0.13 22.94
CA TYR A 243 4.15 0.68 21.82
C TYR A 243 4.86 2.05 21.72
N HIS A 244 5.97 2.22 22.43
CA HIS A 244 6.85 3.40 22.28
C HIS A 244 7.46 3.45 20.88
N PRO A 245 7.76 4.64 20.29
CA PRO A 245 8.32 4.77 18.94
C PRO A 245 9.48 3.82 18.59
N ASP A 246 10.41 3.56 19.51
CA ASP A 246 11.51 2.63 19.29
C ASP A 246 11.05 1.17 19.15
N ALA A 247 10.06 0.76 19.96
CA ALA A 247 9.46 -0.58 19.87
C ALA A 247 8.67 -0.74 18.57
N LEU A 248 7.95 0.30 18.13
CA LEU A 248 7.26 0.31 16.84
C LEU A 248 8.24 0.18 15.68
N LYS A 249 9.35 0.95 15.71
CA LYS A 249 10.39 0.88 14.68
C LYS A 249 10.98 -0.53 14.60
N LYS A 250 11.27 -1.15 15.75
CA LYS A 250 11.74 -2.53 15.81
C LYS A 250 10.73 -3.50 15.19
N ALA A 251 9.46 -3.41 15.58
CA ALA A 251 8.39 -4.25 15.06
C ALA A 251 8.23 -4.10 13.53
N VAL A 252 8.34 -2.88 13.00
CA VAL A 252 8.31 -2.60 11.56
C VAL A 252 9.45 -3.30 10.82
N LEU A 253 10.68 -3.22 11.34
CA LEU A 253 11.84 -3.85 10.71
C LEU A 253 11.79 -5.37 10.78
N GLU A 254 11.42 -5.93 11.95
CA GLU A 254 11.35 -7.38 12.17
C GLU A 254 10.25 -8.04 11.35
N SER A 255 9.15 -7.33 11.10
CA SER A 255 8.03 -7.83 10.28
C SER A 255 8.21 -7.61 8.79
N GLY A 256 9.26 -6.88 8.38
CA GLY A 256 9.47 -6.46 6.99
C GLY A 256 8.47 -5.42 6.50
N TYR A 257 7.78 -4.73 7.40
CA TYR A 257 6.77 -3.72 7.06
C TYR A 257 7.37 -2.52 6.30
N ASP A 258 8.67 -2.31 6.41
CA ASP A 258 9.43 -1.37 5.61
C ASP A 258 9.43 -1.69 4.11
N LEU A 259 9.51 -2.98 3.76
CA LEU A 259 9.29 -3.41 2.39
C LEU A 259 7.83 -3.28 1.98
N GLN A 260 6.89 -3.61 2.87
CA GLN A 260 5.45 -3.49 2.61
C GLN A 260 5.08 -2.07 2.21
N TYR A 261 5.35 -1.08 3.06
CA TYR A 261 4.97 0.30 2.76
C TYR A 261 5.70 0.84 1.54
N SER A 262 6.93 0.39 1.27
CA SER A 262 7.68 0.84 0.10
C SER A 262 7.04 0.37 -1.20
N ILE A 263 6.57 -0.88 -1.23
CA ILE A 263 5.79 -1.43 -2.35
C ILE A 263 4.47 -0.69 -2.50
N TYR A 264 3.77 -0.41 -1.39
CA TYR A 264 2.50 0.32 -1.41
C TYR A 264 2.67 1.76 -1.91
N LEU A 265 3.74 2.45 -1.50
CA LEU A 265 4.08 3.78 -2.01
C LEU A 265 4.40 3.75 -3.50
N VAL A 266 5.12 2.73 -3.99
CA VAL A 266 5.35 2.57 -5.45
C VAL A 266 4.03 2.33 -6.18
N ALA A 267 3.14 1.49 -5.65
CA ALA A 267 1.82 1.27 -6.22
C ALA A 267 1.02 2.58 -6.31
N LEU A 268 0.99 3.35 -5.23
CA LEU A 268 0.33 4.64 -5.15
C LEU A 268 0.95 5.65 -6.13
N ILE A 269 2.28 5.74 -6.22
CA ILE A 269 2.97 6.60 -7.18
C ILE A 269 2.58 6.24 -8.62
N ARG A 270 2.57 4.94 -8.97
CA ARG A 270 2.13 4.48 -10.30
C ARG A 270 0.67 4.85 -10.57
N TYR A 271 -0.18 4.79 -9.55
CA TYR A 271 -1.58 5.16 -9.64
C TYR A 271 -1.78 6.68 -9.85
N LEU A 272 -1.04 7.50 -9.11
CA LEU A 272 -1.21 8.97 -9.10
C LEU A 272 -0.53 9.66 -10.29
N ARG A 273 0.65 9.20 -10.71
CA ARG A 273 1.47 9.83 -11.76
C ARG A 273 0.70 10.17 -13.06
N PRO A 274 -0.13 9.29 -13.64
CA PRO A 274 -0.90 9.64 -14.85
C PRO A 274 -2.14 10.52 -14.57
N ARG A 275 -2.54 10.69 -13.30
CA ARG A 275 -3.77 11.40 -12.89
C ARG A 275 -3.52 12.83 -12.44
N ILE A 276 -2.30 13.12 -11.98
CA ILE A 276 -1.93 14.42 -11.43
C ILE A 276 -0.96 15.10 -12.40
N PRO A 277 -1.34 16.25 -12.98
CA PRO A 277 -0.43 17.04 -13.81
C PRO A 277 0.84 17.41 -13.04
N ASN A 278 2.00 17.28 -13.68
CA ASN A 278 3.31 17.60 -13.08
C ASN A 278 3.56 16.85 -11.76
N PHE A 279 3.10 15.59 -11.64
CA PHE A 279 3.28 14.79 -10.44
C PHE A 279 4.75 14.72 -10.01
N ASN A 280 5.01 15.14 -8.77
CA ASN A 280 6.32 15.11 -8.12
C ASN A 280 6.20 14.34 -6.79
N ILE A 281 7.08 13.36 -6.57
CA ILE A 281 7.02 12.50 -5.37
C ILE A 281 7.23 13.31 -4.09
N GLU A 282 8.19 14.23 -4.05
CA GLU A 282 8.50 14.99 -2.84
C GLU A 282 7.37 15.95 -2.43
N GLU A 283 6.66 16.48 -3.42
CA GLU A 283 5.54 17.42 -3.22
C GLU A 283 4.22 16.69 -2.91
N HIS A 284 3.95 15.58 -3.59
CA HIS A 284 2.63 14.93 -3.56
C HIS A 284 2.57 13.72 -2.62
N ILE A 285 3.69 13.10 -2.25
CA ILE A 285 3.69 12.01 -1.26
C ILE A 285 3.92 12.59 0.13
N GLY A 286 2.93 12.43 1.00
CA GLY A 286 2.96 12.86 2.40
C GLY A 286 3.65 11.87 3.33
N GLY A 287 3.74 10.60 2.93
CA GLY A 287 4.39 9.52 3.68
C GLY A 287 3.44 8.37 3.98
N VAL A 288 3.83 7.55 4.94
CA VAL A 288 3.08 6.38 5.41
C VAL A 288 2.98 6.39 6.93
N GLY A 289 1.79 6.05 7.44
CA GLY A 289 1.50 5.88 8.85
C GLY A 289 1.02 4.47 9.14
N TYR A 290 1.74 3.73 9.98
CA TYR A 290 1.30 2.43 10.49
C TYR A 290 0.76 2.65 11.90
N LEU A 291 -0.53 2.40 12.07
CA LEU A 291 -1.27 2.65 13.30
C LEU A 291 -1.40 1.33 14.07
N PHE A 292 -0.54 1.13 15.07
CA PHE A 292 -0.62 0.01 16.00
C PHE A 292 -1.76 0.27 16.98
N VAL A 293 -2.97 -0.17 16.62
CA VAL A 293 -4.23 0.31 17.23
C VAL A 293 -4.33 0.06 18.73
N ARG A 294 -3.60 -0.94 19.24
CA ARG A 294 -3.54 -1.26 20.68
C ARG A 294 -2.79 -0.21 21.49
N GLY A 295 -1.85 0.49 20.86
CA GLY A 295 -0.96 1.46 21.50
C GLY A 295 -1.35 2.92 21.27
N LEU A 296 -2.50 3.20 20.64
CA LEU A 296 -2.96 4.55 20.32
C LEU A 296 -3.61 5.29 21.50
N ASP A 297 -3.54 4.76 22.72
CA ASP A 297 -4.12 5.42 23.89
C ASP A 297 -3.54 6.84 24.06
N PRO A 298 -4.36 7.91 23.96
CA PRO A 298 -3.90 9.27 24.14
C PRO A 298 -3.23 9.52 25.50
N ALA A 299 -3.52 8.70 26.52
CA ALA A 299 -2.87 8.78 27.82
C ALA A 299 -1.40 8.34 27.81
N PHE A 300 -0.94 7.61 26.78
CA PHE A 300 0.46 7.17 26.69
C PHE A 300 1.40 8.30 26.26
N GLY A 301 0.88 9.29 25.54
CA GLY A 301 1.62 10.44 25.03
C GLY A 301 1.76 10.43 23.50
N GLU A 302 2.30 11.51 22.96
CA GLU A 302 2.46 11.69 21.52
C GLU A 302 3.43 10.66 20.93
N GLY A 303 3.11 10.14 19.75
CA GLY A 303 3.94 9.17 19.00
C GLY A 303 3.76 7.70 19.42
N TYR A 304 3.11 7.41 20.55
CA TYR A 304 2.77 6.03 20.91
C TYR A 304 1.74 5.44 19.94
N GLY A 305 1.95 4.19 19.56
CA GLY A 305 1.11 3.48 18.59
C GLY A 305 1.17 4.00 17.15
N VAL A 306 1.91 5.07 16.85
CA VAL A 306 2.02 5.65 15.50
C VAL A 306 3.44 5.55 14.99
N TYR A 307 3.65 4.69 13.99
CA TYR A 307 4.89 4.73 13.20
C TYR A 307 4.65 5.59 11.95
N PHE A 308 5.44 6.65 11.78
CA PHE A 308 5.40 7.50 10.58
C PHE A 308 6.74 7.48 9.85
N CYS A 309 6.69 7.32 8.52
CA CYS A 309 7.85 7.39 7.66
C CYS A 309 7.52 8.16 6.37
N LYS A 310 8.44 9.01 5.91
CA LYS A 310 8.43 9.57 4.56
C LYS A 310 9.70 9.11 3.83
N PRO A 311 9.67 7.99 3.10
CA PRO A 311 10.82 7.55 2.32
C PRO A 311 11.23 8.60 1.29
N VAL A 312 12.53 8.78 1.10
CA VAL A 312 13.07 9.71 0.10
C VAL A 312 12.69 9.27 -1.31
N ALA A 313 12.36 10.23 -2.18
CA ALA A 313 11.88 9.93 -3.53
C ALA A 313 12.83 9.02 -4.33
N LYS A 314 14.14 9.25 -4.19
CA LYS A 314 15.17 8.46 -4.88
C LYS A 314 15.09 6.97 -4.54
N THR A 315 14.87 6.62 -3.28
CA THR A 315 14.74 5.21 -2.85
C THR A 315 13.49 4.58 -3.49
N LEU A 316 12.36 5.30 -3.50
CA LEU A 316 11.12 4.81 -4.13
C LEU A 316 11.28 4.61 -5.65
N GLU A 317 12.01 5.49 -6.33
CA GLU A 317 12.33 5.35 -7.74
C GLU A 317 13.25 4.16 -8.02
N GLN A 318 14.24 3.91 -7.16
CA GLN A 318 15.11 2.74 -7.26
C GLN A 318 14.33 1.44 -7.05
N ILE A 319 13.42 1.40 -6.08
CA ILE A 319 12.52 0.27 -5.84
C ILE A 319 11.59 0.07 -7.05
N ASP A 320 10.98 1.14 -7.58
CA ASP A 320 10.13 1.07 -8.78
C ASP A 320 10.89 0.49 -9.99
N LYS A 321 12.16 0.88 -10.15
CA LYS A 321 13.04 0.37 -11.19
C LYS A 321 13.39 -1.11 -10.98
N GLU A 322 13.76 -1.51 -9.76
CA GLU A 322 14.12 -2.89 -9.44
C GLU A 322 12.92 -3.83 -9.67
N LEU A 323 11.71 -3.41 -9.28
CA LEU A 323 10.47 -4.14 -9.54
C LEU A 323 10.19 -4.35 -11.04
N ARG A 324 10.72 -3.50 -11.93
CA ARG A 324 10.56 -3.59 -13.40
C ARG A 324 11.73 -4.26 -14.13
N ARG A 325 12.84 -4.55 -13.46
CA ARG A 325 14.12 -4.92 -14.11
C ARG A 325 13.96 -6.17 -14.99
N PRO A 326 14.28 -6.11 -16.30
CA PRO A 326 14.19 -7.28 -17.19
C PRO A 326 15.29 -8.31 -16.88
N ILE A 327 15.06 -9.57 -17.28
CA ILE A 327 15.87 -10.75 -16.91
C ILE A 327 17.29 -10.73 -17.54
N TYR A 328 17.55 -9.89 -18.54
CA TYR A 328 18.86 -9.81 -19.20
C TYR A 328 19.19 -8.36 -19.56
N SER A 329 20.37 -7.86 -19.15
CA SER A 329 21.07 -6.88 -19.99
C SER A 329 21.55 -7.63 -21.22
N MET A 330 21.31 -7.07 -22.41
CA MET A 330 21.97 -7.48 -23.65
C MET A 330 23.43 -6.99 -23.64
N ASP A 331 24.20 -7.32 -22.60
CA ASP A 331 25.64 -7.04 -22.53
C ASP A 331 26.43 -8.34 -22.38
N ALA A 332 26.15 -9.29 -23.27
CA ALA A 332 27.03 -10.41 -23.56
C ALA A 332 26.90 -10.72 -25.06
N VAL A 333 27.60 -9.93 -25.87
CA VAL A 333 27.98 -10.29 -27.25
C VAL A 333 29.35 -10.93 -27.18
#